data_AF-A0A382ELA4-F1
#
_entry.id   AF-A0A382ELA4-F1
#
_cell.length_a   1.000
_cell.length_b   1.000
_cell.length_c   1.000
_cell.angle_alpha   90.00
_cell.angle_beta   90.00
_cell.angle_gamma   90.00
#
_symmetry.space_group_name_H-M   'P 1'
#
loop_
_entity.id
_entity.type
_entity.pdbx_description
1 polymer ?
#
loop_
_entity_poly.entity_id
_entity_poly.type
_entity_poly.pdbx_seq_one_letter_code
_entity_poly.pdbx_strand_id
1 'polypeptide(L)'
;MDDSKLKTTIDYVPAGKKKAKQYDAVVVEAVKDQYITVEVAEVSSFPMKLTWDKKLYSAVSFDNKISCDYTIIRDFTATKREVRGNTTQRKSEVVSRRTSGRPIK
;
A
#
# COMPACT_ATOMS: atom_id res chain seq x y z
N MET A 1 6.24 16.37 6.92
CA MET A 1 7.14 15.73 5.94
C MET A 1 6.76 16.33 4.61
N ASP A 2 7.70 16.68 3.74
CA ASP A 2 7.37 17.17 2.40
C ASP A 2 6.84 16.00 1.58
N ASP A 3 5.54 16.01 1.25
CA ASP A 3 4.86 14.95 0.48
C ASP A 3 5.53 14.70 -0.89
N SER A 4 6.29 15.68 -1.39
CA SER A 4 7.06 15.54 -2.63
C SER A 4 8.19 14.51 -2.56
N LYS A 5 8.68 14.13 -1.37
CA LYS A 5 9.72 13.10 -1.21
C LYS A 5 9.17 11.67 -1.18
N LEU A 6 7.85 11.51 -1.15
CA LEU A 6 7.17 10.22 -1.07
C LEU A 6 6.69 9.73 -2.44
N LYS A 7 6.75 10.57 -3.48
CA LYS A 7 6.39 10.21 -4.85
C LYS A 7 7.50 9.35 -5.46
N THR A 8 7.10 8.24 -6.07
CA THR A 8 7.97 7.33 -6.80
C THR A 8 7.27 6.80 -8.03
N THR A 9 8.02 6.17 -8.92
CA THR A 9 7.47 5.49 -10.10
C THR A 9 7.68 3.99 -9.93
N ILE A 10 6.66 3.20 -10.25
CA ILE A 10 6.74 1.74 -10.22
C ILE A 10 6.69 1.19 -11.64
N ASP A 11 7.39 0.08 -11.85
CA ASP A 11 7.25 -0.75 -13.03
C ASP A 11 6.26 -1.88 -12.73
N TYR A 12 5.14 -1.87 -13.44
CA TYR A 12 4.10 -2.89 -13.37
C TYR A 12 4.12 -3.76 -14.62
N VAL A 13 4.31 -5.05 -14.44
CA VAL A 13 4.24 -6.06 -15.51
C VAL A 13 2.97 -6.89 -15.29
N PRO A 14 1.93 -6.69 -16.12
CA PRO A 14 0.71 -7.48 -16.03
C PRO A 14 0.96 -8.95 -16.37
N ALA A 15 0.19 -9.85 -15.76
CA ALA A 15 0.19 -11.28 -16.07
C ALA A 15 0.06 -11.52 -17.59
N GLY A 16 0.93 -12.37 -18.13
CA GLY A 16 0.95 -12.72 -19.57
C GLY A 16 1.49 -11.63 -20.50
N LYS A 17 1.90 -10.46 -19.99
CA LYS A 17 2.53 -9.41 -20.81
C LYS A 17 4.03 -9.31 -20.50
N LYS A 18 4.82 -9.05 -21.55
CA LYS A 18 6.28 -8.87 -21.43
C LYS A 18 6.71 -7.42 -21.16
N LYS A 19 5.83 -6.46 -21.46
CA LYS A 19 6.15 -5.02 -21.34
C LYS A 19 5.71 -4.51 -19.97
N ALA A 20 6.65 -3.85 -19.28
CA ALA A 20 6.35 -3.06 -18.10
C ALA A 20 5.61 -1.77 -18.48
N LYS A 21 4.70 -1.35 -17.62
CA LYS A 21 4.08 -0.03 -17.64
C LYS A 21 4.52 0.72 -16.40
N GLN A 22 4.81 2.01 -16.56
CA GLN A 22 5.16 2.87 -15.46
C GLN A 22 3.93 3.56 -14.90
N TYR A 23 3.84 3.59 -13.58
CA TYR A 23 2.77 4.27 -12.85
C TYR A 23 3.36 5.12 -11.73
N ASP A 24 2.73 6.26 -11.47
CA ASP A 24 3.04 7.08 -10.31
C ASP A 24 2.49 6.42 -9.05
N ALA A 25 3.31 6.42 -8.01
CA ALA A 25 3.01 5.81 -6.73
C ALA A 25 3.46 6.70 -5.57
N VAL A 26 2.85 6.50 -4.41
CA VAL A 26 3.22 7.18 -3.17
C VAL A 26 3.64 6.13 -2.15
N VAL A 27 4.82 6.32 -1.56
CA VAL A 27 5.33 5.44 -0.49
C VAL A 27 4.71 5.86 0.83
N VAL A 28 3.94 4.96 1.44
CA VAL A 28 3.21 5.18 2.70
C VAL A 28 4.01 4.65 3.89
N GLU A 29 4.77 3.58 3.68
CA GLU A 29 5.66 3.01 4.69
C GLU A 29 6.95 2.55 4.03
N ALA A 30 8.06 2.68 4.74
CA ALA A 30 9.36 2.24 4.29
C ALA A 30 10.20 1.76 5.47
N VAL A 31 10.71 0.53 5.36
CA VAL A 31 11.67 -0.08 6.27
C VAL A 31 12.86 -0.52 5.44
N LYS A 32 14.00 0.11 5.71
CA LYS A 32 15.25 -0.09 4.97
C LYS A 32 15.63 -1.56 4.94
N ASP A 33 16.00 -2.02 3.73
CA ASP A 33 16.42 -3.39 3.44
C ASP A 33 15.39 -4.49 3.79
N GLN A 34 14.13 -4.12 4.10
CA GLN A 34 13.06 -5.06 4.40
C GLN A 34 11.87 -4.92 3.46
N TYR A 35 11.13 -3.81 3.55
CA TYR A 35 9.92 -3.61 2.74
C TYR A 35 9.55 -2.14 2.59
N ILE A 36 8.77 -1.84 1.56
CA ILE A 36 8.03 -0.60 1.41
C ILE A 36 6.55 -0.91 1.17
N THR A 37 5.67 -0.01 1.59
CA THR A 37 4.24 -0.06 1.27
C THR A 37 3.95 1.11 0.34
N VAL A 38 3.43 0.82 -0.85
CA VAL A 38 3.15 1.82 -1.90
C VAL A 38 1.67 1.86 -2.22
N GLU A 39 1.15 3.05 -2.45
CA GLU A 39 -0.21 3.30 -2.94
C GLU A 39 -0.15 3.74 -4.40
N VAL A 40 -0.96 3.11 -5.25
CA VAL A 40 -0.93 3.28 -6.70
C VAL A 40 -2.36 3.45 -7.20
N ALA A 41 -2.82 4.69 -7.30
CA ALA A 41 -4.23 5.00 -7.57
C ALA A 41 -4.78 4.32 -8.85
N GLU A 42 -3.94 4.13 -9.87
CA GLU A 42 -4.35 3.54 -11.15
C GLU A 42 -4.36 2.01 -11.16
N VAL A 43 -3.63 1.35 -10.26
CA VAL A 43 -3.46 -0.11 -10.27
C VAL A 43 -4.30 -0.76 -9.18
N SER A 44 -4.45 -0.12 -8.03
CA SER A 44 -5.16 -0.68 -6.88
C SER A 44 -5.65 0.39 -5.92
N SER A 45 -6.87 0.21 -5.43
CA SER A 45 -7.42 1.03 -4.35
C SER A 45 -6.82 0.72 -2.97
N PHE A 46 -5.98 -0.31 -2.87
CA PHE A 46 -5.33 -0.74 -1.64
C PHE A 46 -3.80 -0.59 -1.73
N PRO A 47 -3.13 -0.15 -0.64
CA PRO A 47 -1.68 -0.13 -0.56
C PRO A 47 -1.11 -1.54 -0.73
N MET A 48 -0.01 -1.66 -1.45
CA MET A 48 0.70 -2.91 -1.69
C MET A 48 2.04 -2.92 -0.99
N LYS A 49 2.36 -4.05 -0.36
CA LYS A 49 3.67 -4.27 0.28
C LYS A 49 4.65 -4.87 -0.73
N LEU A 50 5.75 -4.17 -0.97
CA LEU A 50 6.89 -4.61 -1.78
C LEU A 50 8.04 -5.01 -0.86
N THR A 51 8.61 -6.20 -1.05
CA THR A 51 9.74 -6.71 -0.26
C THR A 51 11.07 -6.40 -0.94
N TRP A 52 12.11 -6.14 -0.15
CA TRP A 52 13.46 -5.90 -0.67
C TRP A 52 14.08 -7.18 -1.23
N ASP A 53 14.42 -7.18 -2.52
CA ASP A 53 15.09 -8.29 -3.21
C ASP A 53 16.56 -7.93 -3.53
N LYS A 54 17.29 -7.46 -2.52
CA LYS A 54 18.73 -7.08 -2.54
C LYS A 54 19.17 -6.00 -3.55
N LYS A 55 18.30 -5.63 -4.50
CA LYS A 55 18.53 -4.65 -5.55
C LYS A 55 17.36 -3.69 -5.72
N LEU A 56 16.13 -4.21 -5.62
CA LEU A 56 14.90 -3.44 -5.81
C LEU A 56 13.78 -3.98 -4.93
N TYR A 57 12.80 -3.14 -4.64
CA TYR A 57 11.60 -3.57 -3.96
C TYR A 57 10.66 -4.22 -4.96
N SER A 58 10.19 -5.43 -4.67
CA SER A 58 9.26 -6.13 -5.56
C SER A 58 8.18 -6.89 -4.84
N ALA A 59 7.07 -7.11 -5.53
CA ALA A 59 6.03 -8.05 -5.15
C ALA A 59 5.47 -8.74 -6.38
N VAL A 60 4.91 -9.93 -6.16
CA VAL A 60 4.13 -10.66 -7.15
C VAL A 60 2.74 -10.86 -6.58
N SER A 61 1.72 -10.44 -7.32
CA SER A 61 0.32 -10.60 -6.93
C SER A 61 -0.51 -10.95 -8.16
N PHE A 62 -1.23 -12.08 -8.10
CA PHE A 62 -2.03 -12.59 -9.22
C PHE A 62 -1.27 -12.62 -10.55
N ASP A 63 -0.05 -13.16 -10.55
CA ASP A 63 0.88 -13.19 -11.69
C ASP A 63 1.30 -11.82 -12.25
N ASN A 64 0.91 -10.72 -11.60
CA ASN A 64 1.41 -9.39 -11.90
C ASN A 64 2.66 -9.14 -11.08
N LYS A 65 3.72 -8.68 -11.73
CA LYS A 65 4.97 -8.31 -11.07
C LYS A 65 5.03 -6.81 -10.93
N ILE A 66 5.37 -6.35 -9.73
CA ILE A 66 5.55 -4.94 -9.42
C ILE A 66 6.96 -4.76 -8.91
N SER A 67 7.68 -3.79 -9.45
CA SER A 67 9.01 -3.41 -9.00
C SER A 67 9.13 -1.90 -8.82
N CYS A 68 9.87 -1.49 -7.81
CA CYS A 68 10.11 -0.09 -7.48
C CYS A 68 11.58 0.08 -7.06
N ASP A 69 12.25 1.07 -7.66
CA ASP A 69 13.53 1.57 -7.15
C ASP A 69 13.23 2.76 -6.25
N TYR A 70 13.48 2.60 -4.95
CA TYR A 70 13.24 3.64 -3.96
C TYR A 70 14.36 3.67 -2.94
N THR A 71 15.02 4.81 -2.84
CA THR A 71 16.09 5.02 -1.86
C THR A 71 15.51 5.50 -0.54
N ILE A 72 15.55 4.62 0.46
CA ILE A 72 15.07 4.92 1.82
C ILE A 72 16.17 5.67 2.58
N ILE A 73 15.93 6.95 2.87
CA ILE A 73 16.84 7.79 3.66
C ILE A 73 16.69 7.48 5.17
N ARG A 74 15.46 7.18 5.60
CA ARG A 74 15.12 6.79 6.97
C ARG A 74 13.90 5.88 6.97
N ASP A 75 13.82 5.02 7.96
CA ASP A 75 12.63 4.22 8.20
C ASP A 75 11.47 5.12 8.60
N PHE A 76 10.31 4.88 8.01
CA PHE A 76 9.09 5.56 8.39
C PHE A 76 7.89 4.65 8.18
N THR A 77 6.95 4.75 9.10
CA THR A 77 5.61 4.23 8.91
C THR A 77 4.68 5.42 9.01
N ALA A 78 3.84 5.63 8.00
CA ALA A 78 2.74 6.59 8.14
C ALA A 78 1.78 6.02 9.18
N THR A 79 2.05 6.31 10.45
CA THR A 79 1.14 5.99 11.53
C THR A 79 -0.15 6.75 11.20
N LYS A 80 -1.24 6.03 10.90
CA LYS A 80 -2.57 6.60 11.04
C LYS A 80 -2.59 7.15 12.45
N ARG A 81 -2.61 8.48 12.61
CA ARG A 81 -2.89 9.06 13.92
C ARG A 81 -4.27 8.54 14.27
N GLU A 82 -4.34 7.55 15.16
CA GLU A 82 -5.56 7.36 15.91
C GLU A 82 -5.87 8.71 16.53
N VAL A 83 -7.01 9.29 16.14
CA VAL A 83 -7.52 10.51 16.75
C VAL A 83 -7.96 10.15 18.17
N ARG A 84 -6.99 9.98 19.08
CA ARG A 84 -7.24 10.04 20.52
C ARG A 84 -7.31 11.51 20.89
N GLY A 85 -8.51 12.08 20.78
CA GLY A 85 -8.79 13.39 21.35
C GLY A 85 -9.66 14.29 20.50
N ASN A 86 -10.97 14.22 20.77
CA ASN A 86 -11.89 15.35 20.83
C ASN A 86 -11.90 16.37 19.66
N THR A 87 -12.00 15.93 18.41
CA THR A 87 -12.46 16.82 17.33
C THR A 87 -13.40 16.06 16.39
N THR A 88 -14.53 16.70 16.11
CA THR A 88 -15.72 16.22 15.39
C THR A 88 -15.42 15.70 13.98
N GLN A 89 -14.81 14.52 13.84
CA GLN A 89 -14.74 13.81 12.55
C GLN A 89 -14.95 12.30 12.77
N ARG A 90 -15.77 11.72 11.88
CA ARG A 90 -16.48 10.45 12.07
C ARG A 90 -15.54 9.28 12.39
N LYS A 91 -15.83 8.58 13.49
CA LYS A 91 -15.24 7.27 13.82
C LYS A 91 -15.46 6.31 12.65
N SER A 92 -14.45 5.51 12.32
CA SER A 92 -14.60 4.38 11.41
C SER A 92 -15.68 3.45 11.95
N GLU A 93 -16.73 3.22 11.16
CA GLU A 93 -17.86 2.39 11.57
C GLU A 93 -17.45 0.92 11.57
N VAL A 94 -17.31 0.34 12.76
CA VAL A 94 -17.04 -1.09 12.92
C VAL A 94 -18.37 -1.82 12.78
N VAL A 95 -18.63 -2.39 11.61
CA VAL A 95 -19.82 -3.22 11.38
C VAL A 95 -19.62 -4.58 12.03
N SER A 96 -20.37 -4.87 13.10
CA SER A 96 -20.49 -6.21 13.65
C SER A 96 -21.51 -7.02 12.84
N ARG A 97 -21.09 -8.11 12.20
CA ARG A 97 -22.01 -9.05 11.53
C ARG A 97 -22.74 -9.88 12.59
N ARG A 98 -24.07 -9.81 12.67
CA ARG A 98 -24.86 -10.77 13.48
C ARG A 98 -24.62 -12.19 12.96
N THR A 99 -24.05 -13.04 13.79
CA THR A 99 -24.06 -14.50 13.60
C THR A 99 -25.47 -15.01 13.88
N SER A 100 -26.03 -15.71 12.89
CA SER A 100 -27.31 -16.44 12.89
C SER A 100 -28.60 -15.63 12.63
N GLY A 101 -29.14 -15.83 11.43
CA GLY A 101 -30.57 -15.74 11.14
C GLY A 101 -31.11 -17.16 11.05
N ARG A 102 -31.69 -17.66 12.15
CA ARG A 102 -32.64 -18.78 12.06
C ARG A 102 -33.99 -18.14 11.75
N PRO A 103 -34.70 -18.51 10.67
CA PRO A 103 -36.05 -18.01 10.44
C PRO A 103 -36.91 -18.42 11.63
N ILE A 104 -37.58 -17.45 12.26
CA ILE A 104 -38.64 -17.73 13.23
C ILE A 104 -39.83 -18.20 12.40
N LYS A 105 -40.34 -19.39 12.73
CA LYS A 105 -41.45 -20.05 12.04
C LYS A 105 -42.77 -19.32 12.29
#